data_AF-A0A8J8FGV6-F1
#
_entry.id   AF-A0A8J8FGV6-F1
#
_cell.length_a   1.000
_cell.length_b   1.000
_cell.length_c   1.000
_cell.angle_alpha   90.00
_cell.angle_beta   90.00
_cell.angle_gamma   90.00
#
_symmetry.space_group_name_H-M   'P 1'
#
loop_
_entity.id
_entity.type
_entity.pdbx_description
1 polymer ?
#
loop_
_entity_poly.entity_id
_entity_poly.type
_entity_poly.pdbx_seq_one_letter_code
_entity_poly.pdbx_strand_id
1 'polypeptide(L)'
;MHYEARVNGDKDGLINIVLHGLKGPVDNTKYPDIMPGQEEHTDAYIASALSYIRNSFGNKQKVVSVDDVKEIRAASKGRTTAFTLAELNEWKSKQPKK
;
A
#
# COMPACT_ATOMS: atom_id res chain seq x y z
N MET A 1 -1.96 -10.77 18.37
CA MET A 1 -2.68 -10.11 17.26
C MET A 1 -1.75 -9.07 16.69
N HIS A 2 -1.40 -9.14 15.41
CA HIS A 2 -0.48 -8.19 14.77
C HIS A 2 -1.21 -7.44 13.66
N TYR A 3 -1.91 -6.37 14.02
CA TYR A 3 -2.75 -5.57 13.11
C TYR A 3 -1.93 -4.69 12.14
N GLU A 4 -0.63 -4.53 12.38
CA GLU A 4 0.23 -3.50 11.77
C GLU A 4 1.22 -4.03 10.73
N ALA A 5 1.15 -5.31 10.37
CA ALA A 5 2.14 -5.96 9.50
C ALA A 5 2.37 -5.23 8.16
N ARG A 6 1.37 -4.49 7.67
CA ARG A 6 1.43 -3.72 6.42
C ARG A 6 2.02 -2.32 6.60
N VAL A 7 1.74 -1.64 7.72
CA VAL A 7 2.29 -0.31 8.03
C VAL A 7 3.74 -0.43 8.46
N ASN A 8 4.06 -1.46 9.26
CA ASN A 8 5.41 -1.73 9.74
C ASN A 8 6.24 -2.60 8.78
N GLY A 9 5.63 -3.10 7.71
CA GLY A 9 6.30 -3.86 6.67
C GLY A 9 6.80 -3.01 5.52
N ASP A 10 7.00 -3.69 4.40
CA ASP A 10 7.34 -3.10 3.12
C ASP A 10 6.30 -2.05 2.67
N LYS A 11 6.82 -0.87 2.29
CA LYS A 11 6.00 0.30 1.93
C LYS A 11 5.30 0.11 0.59
N ASP A 12 5.81 -0.73 -0.30
CA ASP A 12 5.28 -0.88 -1.66
C ASP A 12 3.85 -1.44 -1.67
N GLY A 13 3.56 -2.39 -0.78
CA GLY A 13 2.22 -2.92 -0.60
C GLY A 13 1.25 -1.85 -0.08
N LEU A 14 1.72 -0.99 0.83
CA LEU A 14 0.91 0.10 1.38
C LEU A 14 0.62 1.17 0.31
N ILE A 15 1.61 1.48 -0.54
CA ILE A 15 1.43 2.40 -1.68
C ILE A 15 0.42 1.84 -2.68
N ASN A 16 0.52 0.55 -3.03
CA ASN A 16 -0.42 -0.10 -3.94
C ASN A 16 -1.87 -0.11 -3.40
N ILE A 17 -2.05 -0.31 -2.10
CA ILE A 17 -3.38 -0.23 -1.46
C ILE A 17 -3.99 1.16 -1.66
N VAL A 18 -3.23 2.23 -1.46
CA VAL A 18 -3.75 3.59 -1.63
C VAL A 18 -4.02 3.89 -3.09
N LEU A 19 -3.12 3.52 -4.01
CA LEU A 19 -3.30 3.79 -5.43
C LEU A 19 -4.50 3.05 -6.02
N HIS A 20 -4.62 1.75 -5.73
CA HIS A 20 -5.53 0.87 -6.47
C HIS A 20 -6.69 0.34 -5.63
N GLY A 21 -6.61 0.49 -4.31
CA GLY A 21 -7.60 -0.03 -3.39
C GLY A 21 -7.35 -1.46 -2.95
N LEU A 22 -8.18 -1.93 -2.03
CA LEU A 22 -8.13 -3.27 -1.44
C LEU A 22 -9.54 -3.86 -1.33
N LYS A 23 -9.68 -5.14 -1.70
CA LYS A 23 -10.93 -5.88 -1.59
C LYS A 23 -10.70 -7.29 -1.02
N GLY A 24 -11.79 -7.85 -0.51
CA GLY A 24 -11.82 -9.22 -0.02
C GLY A 24 -11.28 -9.35 1.40
N PRO A 25 -11.04 -10.59 1.85
CA PRO A 25 -10.64 -10.85 3.23
C PRO A 25 -9.23 -10.33 3.52
N VAL A 26 -9.05 -9.74 4.70
CA VAL A 26 -7.76 -9.27 5.22
C VAL A 26 -7.51 -9.99 6.55
N ASP A 27 -6.42 -10.76 6.63
CA ASP A 27 -6.04 -11.56 7.80
C ASP A 27 -7.20 -12.40 8.38
N ASN A 28 -7.91 -13.13 7.51
CA ASN A 28 -9.09 -13.95 7.81
C ASN A 28 -10.34 -13.17 8.28
N THR A 29 -10.27 -11.84 8.32
CA THR A 29 -11.44 -10.99 8.57
C THR A 29 -12.07 -10.61 7.25
N LYS A 30 -13.37 -10.87 7.11
CA LYS A 30 -14.14 -10.51 5.92
C LYS A 30 -14.62 -9.06 6.06
N TYR A 31 -14.25 -8.24 5.09
CA TYR A 31 -14.79 -6.91 4.91
C TYR A 31 -15.77 -6.95 3.72
N PRO A 32 -17.04 -6.53 3.91
CA PRO A 32 -18.04 -6.60 2.84
C PRO A 32 -17.77 -5.58 1.73
N ASP A 33 -17.13 -4.47 2.07
CA ASP A 33 -16.89 -3.35 1.16
C ASP A 33 -15.50 -3.39 0.54
N ILE A 34 -15.35 -2.62 -0.53
CA ILE A 34 -14.09 -2.39 -1.23
C ILE A 34 -13.55 -1.04 -0.78
N MET A 35 -12.26 -0.97 -0.46
CA MET A 35 -11.55 0.31 -0.39
C MET A 35 -11.24 0.74 -1.84
N PRO A 36 -11.84 1.82 -2.37
CA PRO A 36 -11.49 2.31 -3.70
C PRO A 36 -10.06 2.84 -3.72
N GLY A 37 -9.41 2.73 -4.88
CA GLY A 37 -8.14 3.39 -5.12
C GLY A 37 -8.28 4.91 -5.13
N GLN A 38 -7.20 5.60 -4.77
CA GLN A 38 -7.08 7.05 -4.73
C GLN A 38 -5.96 7.52 -5.67
N GLU A 39 -5.84 6.89 -6.84
CA GLU A 39 -4.80 7.20 -7.82
C GLU A 39 -4.86 8.63 -8.35
N GLU A 40 -5.99 9.32 -8.23
CA GLU A 40 -6.15 10.72 -8.64
C GLU A 40 -5.33 11.70 -7.78
N HIS A 41 -4.91 11.29 -6.59
CA HIS A 41 -4.07 12.11 -5.73
C HIS A 41 -2.62 12.13 -6.21
N THR A 42 -1.95 13.25 -5.96
CA THR A 42 -0.53 13.45 -6.32
C THR A 42 0.39 12.52 -5.53
N ASP A 43 1.55 12.20 -6.10
CA ASP A 43 2.56 11.37 -5.43
C ASP A 43 3.03 11.97 -4.12
N ALA A 44 3.15 13.31 -4.07
CA ALA A 44 3.53 14.03 -2.86
C ALA A 44 2.48 13.88 -1.75
N TYR A 45 1.20 14.00 -2.08
CA TYR A 45 0.12 13.82 -1.11
C TYR A 45 0.12 12.40 -0.53
N ILE A 46 0.20 11.39 -1.39
CA ILE A 46 0.23 9.98 -0.98
C ILE A 46 1.46 9.71 -0.11
N ALA A 47 2.65 10.18 -0.53
CA ALA A 47 3.88 10.03 0.24
C ALA A 47 3.79 10.66 1.64
N SER A 48 3.22 11.86 1.75
CA SER A 48 3.01 12.53 3.04
C SER A 48 2.02 11.78 3.94
N ALA A 49 0.86 11.37 3.41
CA ALA A 49 -0.15 10.65 4.18
C ALA A 49 0.38 9.31 4.70
N LEU A 50 1.06 8.54 3.84
CA LEU A 50 1.65 7.26 4.23
C LEU A 50 2.79 7.44 5.23
N SER A 51 3.62 8.47 5.07
CA SER A 51 4.68 8.80 6.04
C SER A 51 4.12 9.16 7.41
N TYR A 52 3.02 9.92 7.45
CA TYR A 52 2.32 10.24 8.68
C TYR A 52 1.83 8.96 9.39
N ILE A 53 1.13 8.07 8.68
CA ILE A 53 0.63 6.80 9.25
C ILE A 53 1.79 5.93 9.76
N ARG A 54 2.90 5.86 9.02
CA ARG A 54 4.11 5.08 9.34
C ARG A 54 4.92 5.62 10.54
N ASN A 55 4.68 6.87 10.95
CA ASN A 55 5.36 7.51 12.07
C ASN A 55 4.41 7.95 13.20
N SER A 56 3.11 7.69 13.05
CA SER A 56 2.07 8.02 14.02
C SER A 56 1.47 6.75 14.62
N PHE A 57 0.58 6.90 15.60
CA PHE A 57 -0.10 5.78 16.26
C PHE A 57 0.85 4.76 16.91
N GLY A 58 2.04 5.20 17.32
CA GLY A 58 3.08 4.36 17.90
C GLY A 58 4.03 3.70 16.89
N ASN A 59 3.81 3.88 15.58
CA ASN A 59 4.70 3.36 14.54
C ASN A 59 5.98 4.20 14.43
N LYS A 60 7.10 3.53 14.12
CA LYS A 60 8.42 4.17 13.89
C LYS A 60 9.10 3.56 12.68
N GLN A 61 8.61 3.91 11.49
CA GLN A 61 9.09 3.34 10.24
C GLN A 61 9.69 4.40 9.32
N LYS A 62 10.51 3.91 8.37
CA LYS A 62 11.02 4.76 7.29
C LYS A 62 9.86 5.46 6.58
N VAL A 63 10.06 6.75 6.30
CA VAL A 63 9.13 7.58 5.53
C VAL A 63 8.95 7.00 4.11
N VAL A 64 7.79 7.27 3.53
CA VAL A 64 7.54 7.06 2.10
C VAL A 64 7.94 8.33 1.38
N SER A 65 8.89 8.23 0.46
CA SER A 65 9.31 9.35 -0.38
C SER A 65 8.40 9.48 -1.60
N VAL A 66 8.45 10.65 -2.25
CA VAL A 66 7.72 10.88 -3.51
C VAL A 66 8.18 9.91 -4.61
N ASP A 67 9.48 9.59 -4.65
CA ASP A 67 10.04 8.70 -5.65
C ASP A 67 9.59 7.24 -5.45
N ASP A 68 9.39 6.81 -4.20
CA ASP A 68 8.78 5.50 -3.92
C ASP A 68 7.38 5.40 -4.53
N VAL A 69 6.57 6.46 -4.38
CA VAL A 69 5.21 6.47 -4.93
C VAL A 69 5.24 6.47 -6.45
N LYS A 70 6.13 7.26 -7.07
CA LYS A 70 6.31 7.27 -8.53
C LYS A 70 6.72 5.91 -9.08
N GLU A 71 7.68 5.25 -8.43
CA GLU A 71 8.16 3.93 -8.83
C GLU A 71 7.02 2.92 -8.83
N ILE A 72 6.25 2.86 -7.73
CA ILE A 72 5.12 1.93 -7.63
C ILE A 72 3.99 2.31 -8.58
N ARG A 73 3.69 3.59 -8.76
CA ARG A 73 2.67 4.03 -9.74
C ARG A 73 3.06 3.63 -11.16
N ALA A 74 4.32 3.78 -11.53
CA ALA A 74 4.81 3.35 -12.84
C ALA A 74 4.74 1.82 -12.99
N ALA A 75 5.17 1.07 -11.97
CA ALA A 75 5.17 -0.39 -11.97
C ALA A 75 3.76 -1.00 -12.02
N SER A 76 2.76 -0.32 -11.44
CA SER A 76 1.37 -0.77 -11.37
C SER A 76 0.45 -0.13 -12.42
N LYS A 77 1.01 0.62 -13.36
CA LYS A 77 0.26 1.33 -14.40
C LYS A 77 -0.61 0.37 -15.21
N GLY A 78 -1.87 0.76 -15.41
CA GLY A 78 -2.85 -0.03 -16.18
C GLY A 78 -3.66 -1.01 -15.34
N ARG A 79 -3.39 -1.14 -14.05
CA ARG A 79 -4.30 -1.81 -13.12
C ARG A 79 -5.54 -0.93 -12.91
N THR A 80 -6.72 -1.53 -13.02
CA THR A 80 -8.02 -0.84 -12.87
C THR A 80 -8.91 -1.44 -11.78
N THR A 81 -8.39 -2.45 -11.06
CA THR A 81 -9.13 -3.19 -10.04
C THR A 81 -8.38 -3.21 -8.72
N ALA A 82 -9.12 -3.12 -7.62
CA ALA A 82 -8.57 -3.28 -6.27
C ALA A 82 -7.77 -4.57 -6.10
N PHE A 83 -6.70 -4.49 -5.32
CA PHE A 83 -5.92 -5.65 -4.94
C PHE A 83 -6.70 -6.54 -3.97
N THR A 84 -6.40 -7.83 -4.00
CA THR A 84 -6.61 -8.73 -2.87
C THR A 84 -5.33 -8.84 -2.05
N LEU A 85 -5.45 -9.28 -0.78
CA LEU A 85 -4.27 -9.49 0.05
C LEU A 85 -3.33 -10.56 -0.53
N ALA A 86 -3.86 -11.56 -1.23
CA ALA A 86 -3.07 -12.59 -1.91
C ALA A 86 -2.19 -11.97 -3.01
N GLU A 87 -2.78 -11.16 -3.91
CA GLU A 87 -2.05 -10.48 -4.98
C GLU A 87 -0.97 -9.52 -4.44
N LEU A 88 -1.25 -8.80 -3.34
CA LEU A 88 -0.25 -7.93 -2.71
C LEU A 88 0.93 -8.69 -2.12
N ASN A 89 0.70 -9.89 -1.58
CA ASN A 89 1.78 -10.72 -1.07
C ASN A 89 2.66 -11.27 -2.21
N GLU A 90 2.06 -11.58 -3.36
CA GLU A 90 2.81 -11.98 -4.56
C GLU A 90 3.54 -10.81 -5.23
N TRP A 91 3.00 -9.59 -5.17
CA TRP A 91 3.67 -8.39 -5.67
C TRP A 91 5.07 -8.24 -5.06
N LYS A 92 5.19 -8.49 -3.75
CA LYS A 92 6.46 -8.46 -3.00
C LYS A 92 7.51 -9.44 -3.52
N SER A 93 7.11 -10.56 -4.14
CA SER A 93 8.06 -11.59 -4.59
C SER A 93 8.71 -11.25 -5.94
N LYS A 94 8.10 -10.33 -6.70
CA LYS A 94 8.52 -9.99 -8.07
C LYS A 94 9.49 -8.81 -8.15
N GLN A 95 9.67 -8.05 -7.07
CA GLN A 95 10.62 -6.94 -7.04
C GLN A 95 11.99 -7.42 -6.56
N PRO A 96 13.10 -7.06 -7.23
CA PRO A 96 14.43 -7.41 -6.78
C PRO A 96 14.68 -6.79 -5.40
N LYS A 97 15.04 -7.63 -4.42
CA LYS A 97 15.55 -7.14 -3.13
C LYS A 97 16.81 -6.31 -3.40
N LYS A 98 16.70 -4.99 -3.30
CA LYS A 98 17.89 -4.13 -3.18
C LYS A 98 18.59 -4.39 -1.85
#